data_AF-C5I088-F1
#
_entry.id   AF-C5I088-F1
#
_cell.length_a   1.000
_cell.length_b   1.000
_cell.length_c   1.000
_cell.angle_alpha   90.00
_cell.angle_beta   90.00
_cell.angle_gamma   90.00
#
_symmetry.space_group_name_H-M   'P 1'
#
loop_
_entity.id
_entity.type
_entity.pdbx_description
1 polymer ?
#
loop_
_entity_poly.entity_id
_entity_poly.type
_entity_poly.pdbx_seq_one_letter_code
_entity_poly.pdbx_strand_id
1 'polypeptide(L)' 'GLSISSAIVTRTGPSHKYIILGGYQSDSQKRLECSTVILDEKGIQFEPLEPPNWTPDIIHSRTWFGGSIGEGNILLG' A
#
# COMPACT_ATOMS: atom_id res chain seq x y z
N GLY A 1 -15.16 -1.93 -2.76
CA GLY A 1 -14.25 -2.00 -1.60
C GLY A 1 -12.95 -2.64 -2.03
N LEU A 2 -11.85 -2.37 -1.34
CA LEU A 2 -10.56 -3.01 -1.64
C LEU A 2 -10.56 -4.42 -1.02
N SER A 3 -10.45 -5.47 -1.85
CA SER A 3 -10.26 -6.84 -1.36
C SER A 3 -8.76 -7.09 -1.23
N ILE A 4 -8.24 -6.94 -0.02
CA ILE A 4 -6.82 -7.02 0.28
C ILE A 4 -6.61 -7.60 1.68
N SER A 5 -5.53 -8.35 1.86
CA SER A 5 -5.05 -8.77 3.18
C SER A 5 -3.61 -8.30 3.42
N SER A 6 -3.27 -8.06 4.68
CA SER A 6 -1.90 -7.75 5.14
C SER A 6 -1.25 -6.54 4.44
N ALA A 7 -2.04 -5.53 4.10
CA ALA A 7 -1.55 -4.31 3.49
C ALA A 7 -0.74 -3.47 4.47
N ILE A 8 0.23 -2.71 3.95
CA ILE A 8 0.99 -1.74 4.71
C ILE A 8 0.36 -0.36 4.49
N VAL A 9 0.07 0.35 5.59
CA VAL A 9 -0.55 1.68 5.55
C VAL A 9 0.40 2.70 6.17
N THR A 10 0.67 3.79 5.45
CA THR A 10 1.47 4.93 5.94
C THR A 10 0.73 6.24 5.75
N ARG A 11 0.95 7.22 6.63
CA ARG A 11 0.30 8.54 6.58
C ARG A 11 1.23 9.56 5.94
N THR A 12 0.73 10.33 4.97
CA THR A 12 1.52 11.31 4.20
C THR A 12 1.29 12.75 4.70
N GLY A 13 1.63 13.01 5.96
CA GLY A 13 1.53 14.33 6.59
C GLY A 13 0.33 14.52 7.53
N PRO A 14 -0.03 15.78 7.87
CA PRO A 14 -1.01 16.09 8.91
C PRO A 14 -2.47 15.93 8.45
N SER A 15 -2.74 15.87 7.15
CA SER A 15 -4.08 15.57 6.63
C SER A 15 -4.43 14.08 6.85
N HIS A 16 -5.71 13.73 6.77
CA HIS A 16 -6.16 12.33 6.79
C HIS A 16 -5.95 11.66 5.42
N LYS A 17 -4.70 11.73 4.94
CA LYS A 17 -4.23 11.14 3.69
C LYS A 17 -3.25 10.02 4.00
N TYR A 18 -3.52 8.86 3.41
CA TYR A 18 -2.79 7.62 3.64
C TYR A 18 -2.39 6.99 2.31
N ILE A 19 -1.33 6.21 2.33
CA ILE A 19 -0.94 5.33 1.24
C ILE A 19 -1.14 3.89 1.70
N ILE A 20 -1.78 3.09 0.85
CA ILE A 20 -1.89 1.65 0.96
C ILE A 20 -0.98 1.02 -0.10
N LEU A 21 -0.01 0.24 0.37
CA LEU A 21 0.96 -0.47 -0.45
C LEU A 21 1.12 -1.90 0.06
N GLY A 22 1.51 -2.81 -0.81
CA GLY A 22 1.78 -4.18 -0.44
C GLY A 22 0.52 -5.02 -0.23
N GLY A 23 0.66 -6.12 0.51
CA GLY A 23 -0.42 -7.06 0.80
C GLY A 23 -0.68 -8.06 -0.33
N TYR A 24 -1.82 -8.74 -0.26
CA TYR A 24 -2.18 -9.84 -1.15
C TYR A 24 -3.59 -9.66 -1.71
N GLN A 25 -3.77 -9.89 -3.01
CA GLN A 25 -5.08 -9.95 -3.68
C GLN A 25 -5.71 -11.34 -3.52
N SER A 26 -4.88 -12.38 -3.44
CA SER A 26 -5.23 -13.77 -3.13
C SER A 26 -4.03 -14.47 -2.48
N ASP A 27 -4.22 -15.68 -1.96
CA ASP A 27 -3.19 -16.45 -1.25
C ASP A 27 -1.89 -16.65 -2.05
N SER A 28 -1.96 -16.60 -3.39
CA SER A 28 -0.81 -16.77 -4.29
C SER A 28 -0.42 -15.50 -5.05
N GLN A 29 -1.11 -14.37 -4.84
CA GLN A 29 -0.91 -13.15 -5.62
C GLN A 29 -0.64 -11.94 -4.73
N LYS A 30 0.62 -11.48 -4.73
CA LYS A 30 1.01 -10.20 -4.13
C LYS A 30 0.35 -9.04 -4.87
N ARG A 31 -0.05 -8.00 -4.15
CA ARG A 31 -0.59 -6.76 -4.73
C ARG A 31 0.52 -5.75 -5.03
N LEU A 32 0.93 -5.63 -6.29
CA LEU A 32 1.99 -4.69 -6.70
C LEU A 32 1.53 -3.22 -6.87
N GLU A 33 0.22 -2.98 -6.86
CA GLU A 33 -0.37 -1.65 -6.99
C GLU A 33 -0.21 -0.81 -5.71
N CYS A 34 -0.25 0.51 -5.89
CA CYS A 34 -0.31 1.46 -4.79
C CYS A 34 -1.61 2.27 -4.86
N SER A 35 -2.15 2.65 -3.71
CA SER A 35 -3.34 3.51 -3.65
C SER A 35 -3.21 4.56 -2.57
N THR A 36 -3.75 5.74 -2.84
CA THR A 36 -3.97 6.76 -1.84
C THR A 36 -5.38 6.59 -1.27
N VAL A 37 -5.51 6.75 0.05
CA VAL A 37 -6.79 6.85 0.73
C VAL A 37 -6.92 8.22 1.36
N ILE A 38 -7.99 8.91 1.02
CA ILE A 38 -8.35 10.22 1.56
C ILE A 38 -9.60 10.03 2.40
N LEU A 39 -9.52 10.44 3.67
CA LEU A 39 -10.68 10.49 4.56
C LEU A 39 -11.06 11.95 4.75
N ASP A 40 -12.26 12.32 4.30
CA ASP A 40 -12.81 13.66 4.41
C ASP A 40 -14.32 13.62 4.71
N GLU A 41 -14.97 14.79 4.68
CA GLU A 41 -16.41 14.93 4.92
C GLU A 41 -17.27 14.18 3.89
N LYS A 42 -16.73 13.87 2.70
CA LYS A 42 -17.43 13.10 1.66
C LYS A 42 -17.28 11.59 1.86
N GLY A 43 -16.47 11.16 2.84
CA GLY A 43 -16.28 9.77 3.22
C GLY A 43 -14.86 9.26 2.96
N ILE A 44 -14.76 8.00 2.52
CA ILE A 44 -13.49 7.32 2.25
C ILE A 44 -13.32 7.21 0.74
N GLN A 45 -12.30 7.88 0.20
CA GLN A 45 -11.98 7.90 -1.23
C GLN A 45 -10.71 7.10 -1.48
N PHE A 46 -10.73 6.23 -2.50
CA PHE A 46 -9.58 5.45 -2.93
C PHE A 46 -9.15 5.93 -4.31
N GLU A 47 -7.90 6.35 -4.43
CA GLU A 47 -7.32 6.81 -5.68
C GLU A 47 -6.12 5.94 -6.05
N PRO A 48 -5.98 5.49 -7.31
CA PRO A 48 -4.78 4.79 -7.73
C PRO A 48 -3.57 5.73 -7.59
N LEU A 49 -2.45 5.19 -7.11
CA LEU A 49 -1.17 5.88 -7.05
C LEU A 49 -0.17 5.09 -7.88
N GLU A 50 0.74 5.80 -8.56
CA GLU A 50 1.82 5.15 -9.30
C GLU A 50 2.63 4.25 -8.35
N PRO A 51 2.76 2.95 -8.63
CA PRO A 51 3.55 2.06 -7.80
C PRO A 51 5.04 2.40 -7.95
N PRO A 52 5.87 2.08 -6.95
CA PRO A 52 7.30 2.21 -7.10
C PRO A 52 7.80 1.26 -8.20
N ASN A 53 8.96 1.58 -8.78
CA ASN A 53 9.66 0.67 -9.69
C ASN A 53 10.17 -0.55 -8.92
N TRP A 54 9.36 -1.61 -8.89
CA TRP A 54 9.69 -2.84 -8.20
C TRP A 54 10.89 -3.54 -8.85
N THR A 55 11.84 -3.96 -8.03
CA THR A 55 12.95 -4.78 -8.49
C THR A 55 12.46 -6.18 -8.89
N PRO A 56 13.17 -6.89 -9.78
CA PRO A 56 12.85 -8.27 -10.11
C PRO A 56 12.74 -9.17 -8.86
N ASP A 57 13.58 -8.97 -7.85
CA ASP A 57 13.53 -9.77 -6.62
C ASP A 57 12.19 -9.61 -5.88
N ILE A 58 11.66 -8.38 -5.80
CA ILE A 58 10.35 -8.12 -5.19
C ILE A 58 9.21 -8.68 -6.04
N ILE A 59 9.30 -8.51 -7.37
CA ILE A 59 8.28 -9.02 -8.30
C ILE A 59 8.17 -10.54 -8.18
N HIS A 60 9.31 -11.24 -8.24
CA HIS A 60 9.37 -12.71 -8.25
C HIS A 60 9.33 -13.35 -6.86
N SER A 61 9.53 -12.59 -5.77
CA SER A 61 9.36 -13.13 -4.42
C SER A 61 7.94 -13.66 -4.22
N ARG A 62 7.78 -14.76 -3.48
CA ARG A 62 6.45 -15.28 -3.18
C ARG A 62 5.72 -14.45 -2.12
N THR A 63 6.47 -13.93 -1.15
CA THR A 63 5.93 -13.22 0.01
C THR A 63 6.64 -11.91 0.20
N TRP A 64 5.98 -11.00 0.90
CA TRP A 64 6.58 -9.81 1.45
C TRP A 64 5.96 -9.48 2.80
N PHE A 65 6.67 -8.71 3.58
CA PHE A 65 6.22 -8.16 4.83
C PHE A 65 6.88 -6.81 5.04
N GLY A 66 6.38 -6.03 5.98
CA GLY A 66 6.91 -4.69 6.19
C GLY A 66 6.02 -3.86 7.07
N GLY A 67 6.36 -2.58 7.16
CA GLY A 67 5.66 -1.63 8.00
C GLY A 67 5.93 -0.20 7.58
N SER A 68 5.05 0.69 8.01
CA SER A 68 5.28 2.13 7.92
C SER A 68 6.38 2.53 8.90
N ILE A 69 7.31 3.35 8.43
CA ILE A 69 8.30 4.03 9.29
C ILE A 69 7.97 5.53 9.45
N GLY A 70 6.76 5.95 9.07
CA GLY A 70 6.27 7.32 9.19
C GLY A 70 6.51 8.19 7.95
N GLU A 71 5.78 9.31 7.89
CA GLU A 71 5.96 10.36 6.85
C GLU A 71 5.88 9.85 5.40
N GLY A 72 5.03 8.87 5.13
CA GLY A 72 4.90 8.28 3.79
C GLY A 72 5.94 7.22 3.45
N ASN A 73 6.87 6.92 4.36
CA ASN A 73 7.93 5.93 4.14
C ASN A 73 7.50 4.54 4.62
N ILE A 74 7.98 3.51 3.90
CA ILE A 74 7.69 2.10 4.15
C ILE A 74 9.00 1.31 4.12
N LEU A 75 9.15 0.41 5.08
CA LEU A 75 10.17 -0.64 5.07
C LEU A 75 9.55 -1.94 4.57
N LEU A 76 10.22 -2.61 3.63
CA LEU A 76 9.76 -3.85 2.99
C LEU A 76 10.84 -4.92 3.07
N GLY A 77 10.43 -6.18 3.27
CA GLY A 77 11.27 -7.37 3.27
C GLY A 77 10.54 -8.59 2.71
#